data_AF-A0A2N2YSE3-F1
#
_entry.id   AF-A0A2N2YSE3-F1
#
_cell.length_a   1.000
_cell.length_b   1.000
_cell.length_c   1.000
_cell.angle_alpha   90.00
_cell.angle_beta   90.00
_cell.angle_gamma   90.00
#
_symmetry.space_group_name_H-M   'P 1'
#
loop_
_entity.id
_entity.type
_entity.pdbx_description
1 polymer ?
#
loop_
_entity_poly.entity_id
_entity_poly.type
_entity_poly.pdbx_seq_one_letter_code
_entity_poly.pdbx_strand_id
1 'polypeptide(L)'
;MKENLLILSLIFVLVAGSACSNKVLFTREMRINLLENKLKENEVQYFNSGKIVLKRNLSYAETQIARGQIRYENGQYVEEIVIPKSTPGVVVYQSKDLLNISFETGENRQLSFKCNADGYYQLSALSWKGNYGQVKYDTTIYYLTPSSSRALLMVAKDYVSKFEKQKRILKGRTVSSGYE
;
A
#
# COMPACT_ATOMS: atom_id res chain seq x y z
N MET A 1 -9.91 -5.65 59.68
CA MET A 1 -11.03 -6.58 59.39
C MET A 1 -11.43 -6.42 57.94
N LYS A 2 -11.10 -7.43 57.12
CA LYS A 2 -11.68 -7.79 55.80
C LYS A 2 -11.72 -6.67 54.75
N GLU A 3 -10.74 -6.53 53.86
CA GLU A 3 -10.51 -7.41 52.68
C GLU A 3 -11.84 -7.86 52.05
N ASN A 4 -12.26 -7.19 50.98
CA ASN A 4 -13.20 -7.71 49.99
C ASN A 4 -12.97 -7.01 48.64
N LEU A 5 -11.92 -7.50 47.96
CA LEU A 5 -11.94 -7.99 46.59
C LEU A 5 -13.20 -7.66 45.76
N LEU A 6 -13.18 -6.53 45.06
CA LEU A 6 -13.98 -6.31 43.85
C LEU A 6 -13.04 -6.31 42.64
N ILE A 7 -12.58 -7.51 42.26
CA ILE A 7 -12.04 -7.76 40.93
C ILE A 7 -13.25 -7.74 39.99
N LEU A 8 -13.67 -6.54 39.58
CA LEU A 8 -14.62 -6.40 38.49
C LEU A 8 -13.85 -6.61 37.20
N SER A 9 -14.15 -7.73 36.57
CA SER A 9 -13.60 -8.22 35.32
C SER A 9 -13.64 -7.15 34.22
N LEU A 10 -12.51 -6.47 33.99
CA LEU A 10 -12.22 -5.94 32.66
C LEU A 10 -11.45 -7.03 31.89
N ILE A 11 -12.17 -8.10 31.57
CA ILE A 11 -11.83 -8.91 30.39
C ILE A 11 -12.01 -7.94 29.23
N PHE A 12 -10.96 -7.18 28.94
CA PHE A 12 -10.81 -6.50 27.67
C PHE A 12 -10.76 -7.64 26.68
N VAL A 13 -11.92 -7.93 26.09
CA VAL A 13 -12.08 -8.87 25.00
C VAL A 13 -11.11 -8.39 23.94
N LEU A 14 -9.92 -9.01 23.93
CA LEU A 14 -9.05 -9.13 22.78
C LEU A 14 -9.90 -9.86 21.74
N VAL A 15 -10.79 -9.11 21.09
CA VAL A 15 -11.18 -9.39 19.71
C VAL A 15 -9.90 -9.11 18.93
N ALA A 16 -8.94 -10.02 19.04
CA ALA A 16 -8.04 -10.33 17.96
C ALA A 16 -8.95 -10.86 16.86
N GLY A 17 -9.58 -9.91 16.16
CA GLY A 17 -10.17 -10.17 14.87
C GLY A 17 -9.01 -10.67 14.02
N SER A 18 -8.90 -11.98 13.91
CA SER A 18 -8.17 -12.66 12.87
C SER A 18 -8.81 -12.24 11.55
N ALA A 19 -8.52 -11.00 11.14
CA ALA A 19 -8.78 -10.52 9.81
C ALA A 19 -7.82 -11.30 8.92
N CYS A 20 -8.18 -12.53 8.59
CA CYS A 20 -7.72 -13.20 7.38
C CYS A 20 -7.72 -12.12 6.31
N SER A 21 -6.51 -11.72 5.89
CA SER A 21 -6.34 -10.53 5.08
C SER A 21 -6.97 -10.81 3.73
N ASN A 22 -8.25 -10.48 3.58
CA ASN A 22 -8.98 -10.50 2.33
C ASN A 22 -8.47 -9.31 1.50
N LYS A 23 -7.20 -9.37 1.11
CA LYS A 23 -6.56 -8.41 0.22
C LYS A 23 -6.21 -9.14 -1.08
N VAL A 24 -6.38 -8.45 -2.19
CA VAL A 24 -6.06 -8.95 -3.53
C VAL A 24 -5.07 -7.99 -4.19
N LEU A 25 -4.27 -8.49 -5.12
CA LEU A 25 -3.38 -7.63 -5.92
C LEU A 25 -4.23 -6.63 -6.71
N PHE A 26 -3.81 -5.35 -6.68
CA PHE A 26 -4.45 -4.31 -7.45
C PHE A 26 -3.96 -4.37 -8.90
N THR A 27 -4.88 -4.58 -9.83
CA THR A 27 -4.57 -4.79 -11.25
C THR A 27 -4.92 -3.56 -12.10
N ARG A 28 -4.39 -3.52 -13.31
CA ARG A 28 -4.78 -2.54 -14.35
C ARG A 28 -6.29 -2.56 -14.59
N GLU A 29 -6.88 -3.75 -14.71
CA GLU A 29 -8.32 -3.92 -14.93
C GLU A 29 -9.14 -3.33 -13.77
N MET A 30 -8.74 -3.59 -12.52
CA MET A 30 -9.39 -2.96 -11.36
C MET A 30 -9.34 -1.44 -11.43
N ARG A 31 -8.22 -0.85 -11.87
CA ARG A 31 -8.10 0.60 -12.04
C ARG A 31 -8.99 1.13 -13.16
N ILE A 32 -9.07 0.43 -14.30
CA ILE A 32 -9.97 0.79 -15.40
C ILE A 32 -11.40 0.80 -14.89
N ASN A 33 -11.84 -0.29 -14.25
CA ASN A 33 -13.18 -0.40 -13.68
C ASN A 33 -13.46 0.71 -12.66
N LEU A 34 -12.52 1.00 -11.76
CA LEU A 34 -12.61 2.12 -10.82
C LEU A 34 -12.90 3.45 -11.53
N LEU A 35 -12.12 3.78 -12.57
CA LEU A 35 -12.22 5.04 -13.31
C LEU A 35 -13.50 5.13 -14.15
N GLU A 36 -13.88 4.06 -14.84
CA GLU A 36 -15.14 3.97 -15.61
C GLU A 36 -16.37 4.14 -14.71
N ASN A 37 -16.25 3.75 -13.44
CA ASN A 37 -17.26 3.93 -12.41
C ASN A 37 -17.22 5.30 -11.72
N LYS A 38 -16.40 6.23 -12.23
CA LYS A 38 -16.23 7.59 -11.70
C LYS A 38 -15.80 7.61 -10.22
N LEU A 39 -15.21 6.52 -9.74
CA LEU A 39 -14.53 6.48 -8.45
C LEU A 39 -13.16 7.14 -8.59
N LYS A 40 -12.57 7.58 -7.49
CA LYS A 40 -11.26 8.25 -7.50
C LYS A 40 -10.20 7.38 -6.86
N GLU A 41 -9.00 7.33 -7.43
CA GLU A 41 -7.90 6.52 -6.86
C GLU A 41 -7.49 7.00 -5.46
N ASN A 42 -7.62 8.29 -5.15
CA ASN A 42 -7.31 8.83 -3.83
C ASN A 42 -8.36 8.50 -2.75
N GLU A 43 -9.50 7.89 -3.12
CA GLU A 43 -10.52 7.40 -2.19
C GLU A 43 -10.35 5.89 -1.90
N VAL A 44 -9.28 5.26 -2.40
CA VAL A 44 -8.95 3.84 -2.20
C VAL A 44 -7.84 3.67 -1.18
N GLN A 45 -8.04 2.77 -0.21
CA GLN A 45 -6.99 2.34 0.70
C GLN A 45 -6.14 1.24 0.05
N TYR A 46 -4.87 1.55 -0.23
CA TYR A 46 -3.90 0.60 -0.76
C TYR A 46 -3.06 -0.02 0.34
N PHE A 47 -2.43 -1.15 0.04
CA PHE A 47 -1.49 -1.86 0.90
C PHE A 47 -0.33 -2.43 0.09
N ASN A 48 0.87 -2.51 0.66
CA ASN A 48 2.00 -3.20 0.03
C ASN A 48 1.96 -4.73 0.27
N SER A 49 2.23 -5.52 -0.77
CA SER A 49 2.19 -7.00 -0.72
C SER A 49 3.37 -7.63 0.01
N GLY A 50 4.49 -6.92 0.12
CA GLY A 50 5.71 -7.36 0.77
C GLY A 50 6.39 -6.22 1.52
N LYS A 51 7.24 -6.58 2.49
CA LYS A 51 8.04 -5.61 3.25
C LYS A 51 8.91 -4.79 2.29
N ILE A 52 8.88 -3.48 2.43
CA ILE A 52 9.74 -2.54 1.70
C ILE A 52 10.78 -2.01 2.69
N VAL A 53 12.03 -2.02 2.29
CA VAL A 53 13.17 -1.53 3.07
C VAL A 53 13.92 -0.53 2.20
N LEU A 54 13.95 0.71 2.66
CA LEU A 54 14.76 1.78 2.10
C LEU A 54 16.06 1.83 2.89
N LYS A 55 17.21 1.78 2.22
CA LYS A 55 18.52 1.86 2.87
C LYS A 55 19.37 2.98 2.32
N ARG A 56 20.16 3.64 3.17
CA ARG A 56 21.27 4.49 2.72
C ARG A 56 22.43 4.41 3.71
N ASN A 57 23.64 4.57 3.19
CA ASN A 57 24.82 4.72 4.04
C ASN A 57 24.85 6.14 4.61
N LEU A 58 25.33 6.26 5.84
CA LEU A 58 25.46 7.52 6.56
C LEU A 58 26.94 7.83 6.85
N SER A 59 27.29 9.10 6.72
CA SER A 59 28.42 9.66 7.45
C SER A 59 28.10 9.78 8.95
N TYR A 60 29.12 9.98 9.79
CA TYR A 60 28.92 10.17 11.23
C TYR A 60 27.99 11.35 11.55
N ALA A 61 28.12 12.47 10.84
CA ALA A 61 27.26 13.64 11.03
C ALA A 61 25.79 13.33 10.69
N GLU A 62 25.55 12.54 9.63
CA GLU A 62 24.20 12.16 9.23
C GLU A 62 23.51 11.21 10.22
N THR A 63 24.27 10.50 11.07
CA THR A 63 23.66 9.68 12.14
C THR A 63 22.85 10.50 13.13
N GLN A 64 23.18 11.78 13.32
CA GLN A 64 22.50 12.66 14.28
C GLN A 64 21.16 13.20 13.77
N ILE A 65 20.91 13.11 12.45
CA ILE A 65 19.71 13.64 11.79
C ILE A 65 18.90 12.57 11.06
N ALA A 66 19.32 11.31 11.16
CA ALA A 66 18.60 10.17 10.60
C ALA A 66 17.23 10.01 11.27
N ARG A 67 16.25 9.57 10.48
CA ARG A 67 14.84 9.41 10.90
C ARG A 67 14.41 7.94 10.93
N GLY A 68 15.17 7.08 10.27
CA GLY A 68 15.03 5.62 10.31
C GLY A 68 15.86 4.98 11.41
N GLN A 69 15.90 3.66 11.40
CA GLN A 69 16.74 2.88 12.32
C GLN A 69 18.19 2.92 11.82
N ILE A 70 19.12 3.30 12.69
CA ILE A 70 20.55 3.29 12.38
C ILE A 70 21.15 1.97 12.83
N ARG A 71 21.97 1.37 11.96
CA ARG A 71 22.75 0.17 12.23
C ARG A 71 24.21 0.40 11.86
N TYR A 72 25.12 -0.22 12.57
CA TYR A 72 26.53 -0.26 12.20
C TYR A 72 26.85 -1.65 11.63
N GLU A 73 27.08 -1.74 10.33
CA GLU A 73 27.28 -3.00 9.61
C GLU A 73 28.44 -2.82 8.61
N ASN A 74 29.37 -3.79 8.56
CA ASN A 74 30.52 -3.79 7.64
C ASN A 74 31.37 -2.49 7.68
N GLY A 75 31.56 -1.92 8.87
CA GLY A 75 32.36 -0.71 9.05
C GLY A 75 31.64 0.59 8.67
N GLN A 76 30.34 0.55 8.34
CA GLN A 76 29.56 1.69 7.89
C GLN A 76 28.29 1.86 8.73
N TYR A 77 27.88 3.12 8.95
CA TYR A 77 26.55 3.42 9.47
C TYR A 77 25.53 3.33 8.32
N VAL A 78 24.42 2.65 8.58
CA VAL A 78 23.34 2.44 7.61
C VAL A 78 22.02 2.84 8.25
N GLU A 79 21.26 3.69 7.56
CA GLU A 79 19.88 4.00 7.91
C GLU A 79 18.93 3.07 7.17
N GLU A 80 17.95 2.53 7.90
CA GLU A 80 16.84 1.77 7.32
C GLU A 80 15.49 2.41 7.67
N ILE A 81 14.66 2.62 6.64
CA ILE A 81 13.22 2.85 6.80
C ILE A 81 12.52 1.57 6.37
N VAL A 82 11.75 0.99 7.29
CA VAL A 82 11.04 -0.28 7.07
C VAL A 82 9.54 -0.02 7.00
N ILE A 83 8.95 -0.38 5.87
CA ILE A 83 7.50 -0.39 5.66
C ILE A 83 7.05 -1.86 5.67
N PRO A 84 6.46 -2.34 6.78
CA PRO A 84 6.02 -3.72 6.91
C PRO A 84 5.05 -4.14 5.80
N LYS A 85 4.91 -5.45 5.54
CA LYS A 85 3.86 -5.96 4.65
C LYS A 85 2.48 -5.51 5.15
N SER A 86 1.57 -5.20 4.23
CA SER A 86 0.21 -4.74 4.52
C SER A 86 0.13 -3.41 5.27
N THR A 87 1.12 -2.53 5.11
CA THR A 87 1.05 -1.15 5.58
C THR A 87 0.06 -0.37 4.71
N PRO A 88 -0.92 0.33 5.30
CA PRO A 88 -1.86 1.16 4.55
C PRO A 88 -1.14 2.35 3.90
N GLY A 89 -1.48 2.66 2.66
CA GLY A 89 -1.05 3.87 1.97
C GLY A 89 -2.13 4.48 1.08
N VAL A 90 -1.98 5.76 0.78
CA VAL A 90 -2.92 6.56 -0.02
C VAL A 90 -2.24 7.12 -1.27
N VAL A 91 -2.99 7.26 -2.36
CA VAL A 91 -2.49 7.90 -3.59
C VAL A 91 -2.37 9.40 -3.36
N VAL A 92 -1.17 9.95 -3.59
CA VAL A 92 -0.90 11.39 -3.54
C VAL A 92 -0.61 11.99 -4.91
N TYR A 93 -0.31 11.14 -5.89
CA TYR A 93 -0.16 11.53 -7.29
C TYR A 93 -0.41 10.32 -8.18
N GLN A 94 -0.99 10.54 -9.36
CA GLN A 94 -1.28 9.50 -10.32
C GLN A 94 -1.05 9.97 -11.75
N SER A 95 -0.64 9.04 -12.61
CA SER A 95 -0.67 9.17 -14.07
C SER A 95 -1.15 7.87 -14.70
N LYS A 96 -1.15 7.75 -16.03
CA LYS A 96 -1.73 6.61 -16.76
C LYS A 96 -1.28 5.24 -16.22
N ASP A 97 0.01 5.06 -15.96
CA ASP A 97 0.58 3.76 -15.54
C ASP A 97 1.28 3.84 -14.18
N LEU A 98 1.14 4.95 -13.44
CA LEU A 98 1.89 5.21 -12.21
C LEU A 98 0.93 5.67 -11.10
N LEU A 99 1.14 5.12 -9.91
CA LEU A 99 0.55 5.60 -8.66
C LEU A 99 1.67 5.88 -7.66
N ASN A 100 1.71 7.11 -7.14
CA ASN A 100 2.59 7.46 -6.03
C ASN A 100 1.82 7.27 -4.72
N ILE A 101 2.31 6.38 -3.88
CA ILE A 101 1.67 5.98 -2.63
C ILE A 101 2.45 6.54 -1.45
N SER A 102 1.77 7.29 -0.59
CA SER A 102 2.28 7.73 0.71
C SER A 102 1.83 6.73 1.79
N PHE A 103 2.79 6.22 2.57
CA PHE A 103 2.57 5.30 3.69
C PHE A 103 2.68 5.99 5.06
N GLU A 104 3.12 7.26 5.07
CA GLU A 104 3.26 8.10 6.24
C GLU A 104 3.04 9.57 5.86
N THR A 105 2.70 10.41 6.83
CA THR A 105 2.58 11.85 6.61
C THR A 105 3.94 12.50 6.35
N GLY A 106 3.99 13.46 5.43
CA GLY A 106 5.17 14.28 5.19
C GLY A 106 5.38 14.57 3.71
N GLU A 107 6.08 15.65 3.42
CA GLU A 107 6.40 16.02 2.05
C GLU A 107 7.41 15.05 1.44
N ASN A 108 7.23 14.71 0.16
CA ASN A 108 8.12 13.84 -0.59
C ASN A 108 8.29 12.42 0.01
N ARG A 109 7.37 11.97 0.87
CA ARG A 109 7.35 10.63 1.48
C ARG A 109 6.39 9.69 0.76
N GLN A 110 6.58 9.59 -0.56
CA GLN A 110 5.81 8.71 -1.43
C GLN A 110 6.73 7.77 -2.20
N LEU A 111 6.23 6.58 -2.51
CA LEU A 111 6.89 5.60 -3.36
C LEU A 111 6.09 5.39 -4.64
N SER A 112 6.80 5.27 -5.75
CA SER A 112 6.24 5.09 -7.08
C SER A 112 5.92 3.63 -7.36
N PHE A 113 4.67 3.32 -7.67
CA PHE A 113 4.24 2.00 -8.15
C PHE A 113 3.80 2.09 -9.60
N LYS A 114 4.51 1.41 -10.49
CA LYS A 114 4.26 1.41 -11.93
C LYS A 114 3.60 0.11 -12.36
N CYS A 115 2.62 0.19 -13.27
CA CYS A 115 2.03 -0.99 -13.88
C CYS A 115 3.10 -1.77 -14.67
N ASN A 116 3.32 -3.03 -14.30
CA ASN A 116 4.23 -3.93 -15.00
C ASN A 116 3.52 -4.64 -16.18
N ALA A 117 4.25 -5.49 -16.90
CA ALA A 117 3.74 -6.22 -18.07
C ALA A 117 2.59 -7.18 -17.72
N ASP A 118 2.60 -7.73 -16.50
CA ASP A 118 1.56 -8.62 -15.98
C ASP A 118 0.31 -7.87 -15.48
N GLY A 119 0.30 -6.54 -15.60
CA GLY A 119 -0.84 -5.70 -15.21
C GLY A 119 -0.91 -5.39 -13.71
N TYR A 120 0.14 -5.67 -12.92
CA TYR A 120 0.22 -5.34 -11.50
C TYR A 120 0.98 -4.04 -11.26
N TYR A 121 0.58 -3.29 -10.24
CA TYR A 121 1.29 -2.09 -9.81
C TYR A 121 2.45 -2.47 -8.90
N GLN A 122 3.67 -2.48 -9.45
CA GLN A 122 4.89 -2.88 -8.78
C GLN A 122 5.74 -1.69 -8.36
N LEU A 123 6.39 -1.80 -7.21
CA LEU A 123 7.30 -0.78 -6.70
C LEU A 123 8.41 -0.50 -7.73
N SER A 124 8.58 0.77 -8.06
CA SER A 124 9.49 1.26 -9.08
C SER A 124 10.57 2.14 -8.48
N ALA A 125 11.61 2.39 -9.27
CA ALA A 125 12.78 3.17 -8.91
C ALA A 125 13.11 4.18 -10.01
N LEU A 126 13.81 5.25 -9.65
CA LEU A 126 14.34 6.25 -10.58
C LEU A 126 15.44 5.67 -11.47
N SER A 127 16.29 4.82 -10.88
CA SER A 127 17.38 4.11 -11.56
C SER A 127 17.71 2.82 -10.82
N TRP A 128 18.47 1.93 -11.45
CA TRP A 128 18.90 0.67 -10.86
C TRP A 128 20.43 0.58 -10.86
N LYS A 129 21.00 0.15 -9.73
CA LYS A 129 22.42 -0.20 -9.59
C LYS A 129 22.50 -1.66 -9.17
N GLY A 130 22.70 -2.54 -10.15
CA GLY A 130 22.47 -3.97 -9.96
C GLY A 130 21.01 -4.22 -9.56
N ASN A 131 20.79 -4.93 -8.46
CA ASN A 131 19.44 -5.26 -7.97
C ASN A 131 18.88 -4.24 -6.97
N TYR A 132 19.58 -3.12 -6.74
CA TYR A 132 19.15 -2.05 -5.83
C TYR A 132 18.54 -0.90 -6.61
N GLY A 133 17.31 -0.54 -6.27
CA GLY A 133 16.56 0.52 -6.94
C GLY A 133 16.72 1.85 -6.21
N GLN A 134 17.17 2.89 -6.89
CA GLN A 134 17.30 4.23 -6.32
C GLN A 134 15.94 4.92 -6.25
N VAL A 135 15.56 5.43 -5.08
CA VAL A 135 14.33 6.20 -4.87
C VAL A 135 14.63 7.49 -4.13
N LYS A 136 13.87 8.54 -4.42
CA LYS A 136 13.84 9.74 -3.57
C LYS A 136 12.77 9.54 -2.51
N TYR A 137 13.12 9.77 -1.25
CA TYR A 137 12.19 9.69 -0.14
C TYR A 137 12.56 10.77 0.88
N ASP A 138 11.58 11.60 1.26
CA ASP A 138 11.81 12.86 1.96
C ASP A 138 12.77 13.76 1.16
N THR A 139 13.86 14.25 1.76
CA THR A 139 14.81 15.16 1.08
C THR A 139 15.99 14.45 0.43
N THR A 140 16.12 13.13 0.57
CA THR A 140 17.33 12.39 0.20
C THR A 140 17.07 11.14 -0.65
N ILE A 141 18.15 10.50 -1.08
CA ILE A 141 18.14 9.28 -1.88
C ILE A 141 18.32 8.07 -0.98
N TYR A 142 17.46 7.07 -1.21
CA TYR A 142 17.56 5.73 -0.63
C TYR A 142 17.66 4.68 -1.73
N TYR A 143 18.06 3.48 -1.32
CA TYR A 143 18.10 2.28 -2.15
C TYR A 143 17.13 1.24 -1.63
N LEU A 144 16.24 0.78 -2.52
CA LEU A 144 15.41 -0.39 -2.33
C LEU A 144 16.28 -1.64 -2.32
N THR A 145 16.08 -2.52 -1.34
CA THR A 145 16.69 -3.85 -1.39
C THR A 145 16.09 -4.68 -2.55
N PRO A 146 16.79 -5.72 -3.05
CA PRO A 146 16.27 -6.61 -4.08
C PRO A 146 14.94 -7.31 -3.73
N SER A 147 14.67 -7.53 -2.44
CA SER A 147 13.39 -8.06 -1.99
C SER A 147 12.27 -7.03 -2.02
N SER A 148 12.59 -5.77 -1.75
CA SER A 148 11.64 -4.66 -1.71
C SER A 148 11.07 -4.31 -3.09
N SER A 149 11.90 -4.39 -4.13
CA SER A 149 11.50 -4.10 -5.52
C SER A 149 10.39 -5.00 -6.07
N ARG A 150 10.12 -6.14 -5.41
CA ARG A 150 9.04 -7.07 -5.77
C ARG A 150 7.71 -6.75 -5.11
N ALA A 151 7.63 -5.70 -4.27
CA ALA A 151 6.39 -5.30 -3.64
C ALA A 151 5.38 -4.82 -4.68
N LEU A 152 4.14 -5.29 -4.55
CA LEU A 152 3.00 -4.95 -5.38
C LEU A 152 1.96 -4.21 -4.54
N LEU A 153 1.10 -3.43 -5.18
CA LEU A 153 -0.08 -2.88 -4.52
C LEU A 153 -1.17 -3.92 -4.36
N MET A 154 -1.87 -3.82 -3.23
CA MET A 154 -3.05 -4.59 -2.89
C MET A 154 -4.17 -3.65 -2.45
N VAL A 155 -5.41 -4.12 -2.57
CA VAL A 155 -6.61 -3.50 -2.01
C VAL A 155 -7.40 -4.56 -1.24
N ALA A 156 -8.31 -4.15 -0.38
CA ALA A 156 -9.25 -5.08 0.24
C ALA A 156 -10.18 -5.72 -0.82
N LYS A 157 -10.56 -6.98 -0.65
CA LYS A 157 -11.31 -7.79 -1.63
C LYS A 157 -12.69 -7.20 -1.93
N ASP A 158 -13.28 -6.49 -0.97
CA ASP A 158 -14.55 -5.78 -1.15
C ASP A 158 -14.46 -4.68 -2.23
N TYR A 159 -13.28 -4.09 -2.45
CA TYR A 159 -13.06 -3.13 -3.52
C TYR A 159 -13.28 -3.72 -4.91
N VAL A 160 -13.02 -5.01 -5.14
CA VAL A 160 -13.27 -5.65 -6.45
C VAL A 160 -14.73 -5.44 -6.86
N SER A 161 -15.66 -5.79 -5.95
CA SER A 161 -17.08 -5.62 -6.19
C SER A 161 -17.53 -4.15 -6.26
N LYS A 162 -16.80 -3.23 -5.63
CA LYS A 162 -17.08 -1.78 -5.66
C LYS A 162 -16.65 -1.17 -6.99
N PHE A 163 -15.50 -1.60 -7.53
CA PHE A 163 -14.96 -1.12 -8.80
C PHE A 163 -15.80 -1.59 -10.00
N GLU A 164 -16.44 -2.75 -9.92
CA GLU A 164 -17.27 -3.31 -11.01
C GLU A 164 -18.68 -2.68 -11.16
N LYS A 165 -19.05 -1.66 -10.39
CA LYS A 165 -20.46 -1.20 -10.27
C LYS A 165 -21.00 -0.34 -11.42
N GLN A 166 -21.00 -0.85 -12.65
CA GLN A 166 -21.98 -0.47 -13.68
C GLN A 166 -22.85 -1.69 -14.06
N LYS A 167 -23.54 -2.28 -13.07
CA LYS A 167 -24.45 -3.39 -13.35
C LYS A 167 -25.78 -2.86 -13.88
N ARG A 168 -25.98 -2.89 -15.19
CA ARG A 168 -27.30 -2.77 -15.81
C ARG A 168 -28.05 -4.10 -15.61
N ILE A 169 -28.90 -4.17 -14.59
CA ILE A 169 -29.79 -5.31 -14.37
C ILE A 169 -31.02 -5.15 -15.27
N LEU A 170 -31.17 -6.02 -16.26
CA LEU A 170 -32.35 -6.05 -17.14
C LEU A 170 -33.47 -6.84 -16.47
N LYS A 171 -34.67 -6.28 -16.40
CA LYS A 171 -35.87 -6.95 -15.85
C LYS A 171 -36.58 -7.87 -16.86
N GLY A 172 -36.02 -8.02 -18.07
CA GLY A 172 -36.72 -8.62 -19.22
C GLY A 172 -37.74 -7.66 -19.85
N ARG A 173 -38.26 -8.02 -21.03
CA ARG A 173 -39.41 -7.37 -21.69
C ARG A 173 -40.52 -8.42 -21.83
N THR A 174 -41.76 -8.03 -21.60
CA THR A 174 -42.94 -8.87 -21.84
C THR A 174 -43.56 -8.55 -23.20
N VAL A 175 -44.27 -9.51 -23.80
CA VAL A 175 -45.03 -9.29 -25.02
C VAL A 175 -46.25 -8.42 -24.69
N SER A 176 -46.47 -7.33 -25.42
CA SER A 176 -47.75 -6.62 -25.41
C SER A 176 -48.70 -7.36 -26.34
N SER A 177 -49.71 -8.02 -25.78
CA SER A 177 -50.80 -8.62 -26.56
C SER A 177 -51.64 -7.50 -27.18
N GLY A 178 -51.22 -7.00 -28.34
CA GLY A 178 -52.07 -6.18 -29.20
C GLY A 178 -53.03 -7.09 -29.94
N TYR A 179 -54.14 -7.43 -29.30
CA TYR A 179 -55.34 -7.87 -30.01
C TYR A 179 -56.19 -6.61 -30.19
N GLU A 180 -56.13 -6.03 -31.40
CA GLU A 180 -57.18 -5.16 -31.94
C GLU A 180 -58.36 -6.00 -32.42
#